data_AF-A0A3N2G3X1-F1
#
_entry.id   AF-A0A3N2G3X1-F1
#
_cell.length_a   1.000
_cell.length_b   1.000
_cell.length_c   1.000
_cell.angle_alpha   90.00
_cell.angle_beta   90.00
_cell.angle_gamma   90.00
#
_symmetry.space_group_name_H-M   'P 1'
#
loop_
_entity.id
_entity.type
_entity.pdbx_description
1 polymer ?
#
loop_
_entity_poly.entity_id
_entity_poly.type
_entity_poly.pdbx_seq_one_letter_code
_entity_poly.pdbx_strand_id
1 'polypeptide(L)'
;MDLLTLALIGLVGGLVTGISPCILPVLPVVFFAGGVENARPARTEIKVARASGAAGGVGAMAQPAFLSRAAPPPAGEAGGVAVAERPVETPPSRGESARPYLVIAGLVTSFTVVTLLGTLVLSLLGLPQDLLRWAGIAVLAILGVGLLVPRFEEIIERPFQRLTPKRAPGQGRGGFVLGLGLGAVYVPCAGPVLAAITVAGATGTVGPGTVVLTVAFAIGAAIPLLILALAGRKVAERVAAFRAHQGTVRKIGGALMLALALALSFNLTDAIQRALPGYTDTLQSKIAADKTVQSQLNLGGLTTDENKGLSRCTNNSATLEDCGPAPEIRGIDTWLNTPDGQGLKLADLKGKVVLIDFWAYSCINCQRSVPHVTAWDKAYADDGLVVIGVHTPEYAFERETRNVVDGAKRLGITYPVAQDNSYATWTAYRNRYWPAHYLIDATGQVRQVSQGEGGYEQTEKLIRTLLKDANPSVDLPAETQVGDTTPQGDITPETFLSVSKHRNVDGDYQEGEFSATLPADQKPDTVAFGGTWTTDYQGATAGADARLRLTYHAAVVQAVLGGSGTVDVIRRDANGAEVSRDTVEVSGSPKAYTLVEGSKVAEGTVEIAPSKGVQAFSFTFG
;
A
#
# COMPACT_ATOMS: atom_id res chain seq x y z
N MET A 1 -7.45 -2.21 -19.10
CA MET A 1 -7.04 -3.53 -18.58
C MET A 1 -7.95 -4.57 -19.17
N ASP A 2 -7.41 -5.69 -19.68
CA ASP A 2 -8.26 -6.85 -19.96
C ASP A 2 -8.77 -7.44 -18.66
N LEU A 3 -10.01 -7.94 -18.66
CA LEU A 3 -10.64 -8.58 -17.49
C LEU A 3 -9.76 -9.69 -16.90
N LEU A 4 -9.01 -10.40 -17.75
CA LEU A 4 -8.11 -11.47 -17.35
C LEU A 4 -6.96 -10.98 -16.45
N THR A 5 -6.35 -9.85 -16.80
CA THR A 5 -5.24 -9.25 -16.04
C THR A 5 -5.72 -8.75 -14.68
N LEU A 6 -6.89 -8.10 -14.65
CA LEU A 6 -7.55 -7.69 -13.41
C LEU A 6 -7.86 -8.89 -12.50
N ALA A 7 -8.38 -9.96 -13.07
CA ALA A 7 -8.65 -11.18 -12.33
C ALA A 7 -7.36 -11.79 -11.74
N LEU A 8 -6.26 -11.79 -12.50
CA LEU A 8 -4.99 -12.35 -12.03
C LEU A 8 -4.36 -11.51 -10.92
N ILE A 9 -4.37 -10.18 -11.06
CA ILE A 9 -3.92 -9.25 -10.00
C ILE A 9 -4.75 -9.44 -8.74
N GLY A 10 -6.09 -9.48 -8.87
CA GLY A 10 -7.00 -9.73 -7.76
C GLY A 10 -6.68 -11.06 -7.07
N LEU A 11 -6.57 -12.15 -7.83
CA LEU A 11 -6.31 -13.49 -7.30
C LEU A 11 -4.98 -13.55 -6.53
N VAL A 12 -3.91 -12.99 -7.07
CA VAL A 12 -2.58 -12.96 -6.41
C VAL A 12 -2.62 -12.09 -5.15
N GLY A 13 -3.21 -10.89 -5.24
CA GLY A 13 -3.37 -10.01 -4.08
C GLY A 13 -4.19 -10.67 -2.96
N GLY A 14 -5.25 -11.38 -3.33
CA GLY A 14 -6.06 -12.17 -2.41
C GLY A 14 -5.26 -13.30 -1.77
N LEU A 15 -4.48 -14.05 -2.54
CA LEU A 15 -3.66 -15.17 -2.06
C LEU A 15 -2.63 -14.71 -1.02
N VAL A 16 -1.93 -13.61 -1.29
CA VAL A 16 -0.96 -13.00 -0.37
C VAL A 16 -1.67 -12.52 0.90
N THR A 17 -2.81 -11.85 0.74
CA THR A 17 -3.63 -11.40 1.87
C THR A 17 -4.08 -12.59 2.73
N GLY A 18 -4.50 -13.70 2.13
CA GLY A 18 -4.94 -14.90 2.85
C GLY A 18 -3.89 -15.53 3.78
N ILE A 19 -2.61 -15.21 3.60
CA ILE A 19 -1.48 -15.68 4.42
C ILE A 19 -1.00 -14.57 5.39
N SER A 20 -1.62 -13.39 5.35
CA SER A 20 -1.23 -12.23 6.13
C SER A 20 -1.26 -12.50 7.64
N PRO A 21 -0.33 -11.91 8.42
CA PRO A 21 -0.33 -11.95 9.88
C PRO A 21 -1.64 -11.49 10.52
N CYS A 22 -2.45 -10.73 9.79
CA CYS A 22 -3.77 -10.28 10.24
C CYS A 22 -4.81 -11.41 10.31
N ILE A 23 -4.61 -12.48 9.53
CA ILE A 23 -5.57 -13.58 9.36
C ILE A 23 -5.17 -14.82 10.17
N LEU A 24 -3.87 -15.01 10.39
CA LEU A 24 -3.34 -16.11 11.21
C LEU A 24 -4.02 -16.24 12.59
N PRO A 25 -4.33 -15.15 13.33
CA PRO A 25 -5.02 -15.23 14.62
C PRO A 25 -6.47 -15.73 14.54
N VAL A 26 -7.12 -15.62 13.37
CA VAL A 26 -8.53 -16.03 13.14
C VAL A 26 -8.61 -17.52 12.79
N LEU A 27 -7.50 -18.12 12.35
CA LEU A 27 -7.44 -19.52 11.94
C LEU A 27 -8.02 -20.51 12.95
N PRO A 28 -7.77 -20.41 14.27
CA PRO A 28 -8.35 -21.34 15.23
C PRO A 28 -9.88 -21.39 15.15
N VAL A 29 -10.54 -20.25 14.96
CA VAL A 29 -12.02 -20.18 14.86
C VAL A 29 -12.51 -20.90 13.60
N VAL A 30 -11.84 -20.69 12.47
CA VAL A 30 -12.16 -21.37 11.20
C VAL A 30 -11.90 -22.87 11.29
N PHE A 31 -10.82 -23.28 11.95
CA PHE A 31 -10.50 -24.68 12.23
C PHE A 31 -11.59 -25.36 13.08
N PHE A 32 -12.09 -24.70 14.12
CA PHE A 32 -13.11 -25.27 15.01
C PHE A 32 -14.52 -25.24 14.41
N ALA A 33 -14.84 -24.24 13.60
CA ALA A 33 -16.10 -24.22 12.87
C ALA A 33 -16.18 -25.29 11.75
N GLY A 34 -15.03 -25.64 11.17
CA GLY A 34 -14.90 -26.70 10.17
C GLY A 34 -14.88 -28.11 10.76
N GLY A 35 -14.57 -28.25 12.06
CA GLY A 35 -14.49 -29.54 12.75
C GLY A 35 -14.88 -29.42 14.21
N VAL A 36 -15.94 -30.14 14.58
CA VAL A 36 -16.40 -30.40 15.96
C VAL A 36 -17.29 -29.32 16.57
N GLU A 37 -18.54 -29.30 16.11
CA GLU A 37 -19.66 -28.85 16.94
C GLU A 37 -20.60 -30.04 17.14
N ASN A 38 -20.10 -31.07 17.83
CA ASN A 38 -20.89 -32.19 18.36
C ASN A 38 -20.09 -32.89 19.46
N ALA A 39 -20.05 -32.27 20.63
CA ALA A 39 -19.78 -32.95 21.89
C ALA A 39 -20.44 -32.17 23.03
N ARG A 40 -21.76 -31.94 22.95
CA ARG A 40 -22.53 -31.86 24.20
C ARG A 40 -22.55 -33.29 24.76
N PRO A 41 -22.23 -33.53 26.03
CA PRO A 41 -22.36 -34.85 26.60
C PRO A 41 -23.83 -35.24 26.47
N ALA A 42 -24.11 -36.27 25.68
CA ALA A 42 -25.42 -36.87 25.63
C ALA A 42 -25.74 -37.25 27.08
N ARG A 43 -26.74 -36.57 27.67
CA ARG A 43 -27.40 -37.10 28.86
C ARG A 43 -27.80 -38.52 28.48
N THR A 44 -27.22 -39.49 29.17
CA THR A 44 -27.59 -40.89 29.08
C THR A 44 -29.06 -40.98 29.51
N GLU A 45 -29.98 -40.83 28.59
CA GLU A 45 -31.35 -41.29 28.79
C GLU A 45 -31.28 -42.82 28.80
N ILE A 46 -31.15 -43.37 30.00
CA ILE A 46 -31.41 -44.78 30.25
C ILE A 46 -32.89 -45.00 29.88
N LYS A 47 -33.14 -45.50 28.67
CA LYS A 47 -34.43 -46.09 28.32
C LYS A 47 -34.56 -47.40 29.10
N VAL A 48 -35.10 -47.31 30.32
CA VAL A 48 -35.63 -48.47 31.01
C VAL A 48 -36.83 -48.96 30.19
N ALA A 49 -36.73 -50.18 29.65
CA ALA A 49 -37.85 -50.86 29.04
C ALA A 49 -38.96 -51.03 30.09
N ARG A 50 -40.05 -50.27 29.94
CA ARG A 50 -41.27 -50.50 30.72
C ARG A 50 -42.03 -51.63 30.06
N ALA A 51 -41.85 -52.84 30.58
CA ALA A 51 -42.82 -53.91 30.42
C ALA A 51 -44.12 -53.48 31.13
N SER A 52 -45.24 -53.74 30.47
CA SER A 52 -46.60 -53.57 31.01
C SER A 52 -46.78 -54.34 32.33
N GLY A 53 -47.22 -53.65 33.38
CA GLY A 53 -47.59 -54.28 34.66
C GLY A 53 -48.08 -53.24 35.67
N ALA A 54 -49.16 -53.56 36.37
CA ALA A 54 -50.04 -52.66 37.10
C ALA A 54 -49.55 -52.17 38.49
N ALA A 55 -50.23 -51.11 38.97
CA ALA A 55 -50.54 -50.75 40.36
C ALA A 55 -49.46 -50.15 41.30
N GLY A 56 -49.77 -48.95 41.82
CA GLY A 56 -49.78 -48.68 43.27
C GLY A 56 -48.55 -48.06 43.96
N GLY A 57 -48.70 -46.83 44.46
CA GLY A 57 -48.44 -46.53 45.88
C GLY A 57 -47.12 -45.88 46.34
N VAL A 58 -47.22 -44.59 46.70
CA VAL A 58 -46.75 -43.89 47.93
C VAL A 58 -45.29 -44.00 48.45
N GLY A 59 -44.73 -42.82 48.80
CA GLY A 59 -43.86 -42.57 49.98
C GLY A 59 -42.35 -42.76 49.78
N ALA A 60 -41.52 -41.72 49.73
CA ALA A 60 -41.01 -40.89 50.83
C ALA A 60 -39.82 -41.49 51.63
N MET A 61 -38.73 -40.71 51.64
CA MET A 61 -37.67 -40.55 52.66
C MET A 61 -36.61 -41.64 52.94
N ALA A 62 -35.39 -41.11 53.13
CA ALA A 62 -34.40 -41.40 54.18
C ALA A 62 -33.00 -41.86 53.69
N GLN A 63 -32.08 -40.90 53.69
CA GLN A 63 -30.83 -40.80 54.48
C GLN A 63 -30.20 -42.05 55.18
N PRO A 64 -28.91 -41.96 55.58
CA PRO A 64 -27.84 -42.91 55.23
C PRO A 64 -27.26 -43.63 56.47
N ALA A 65 -26.28 -44.54 56.28
CA ALA A 65 -25.11 -44.71 57.16
C ALA A 65 -24.28 -45.97 56.88
N PHE A 66 -22.95 -45.78 56.91
CA PHE A 66 -21.94 -46.60 57.59
C PHE A 66 -21.50 -47.99 57.07
N LEU A 67 -20.17 -48.06 56.87
CA LEU A 67 -19.19 -49.12 57.21
C LEU A 67 -19.56 -50.59 56.94
N SER A 68 -18.74 -51.30 56.16
CA SER A 68 -17.75 -52.25 56.71
C SER A 68 -17.01 -53.01 55.60
N ARG A 69 -15.93 -53.63 56.03
CA ARG A 69 -14.77 -54.26 55.36
C ARG A 69 -15.05 -55.74 55.04
N ALA A 70 -14.52 -56.29 53.94
CA ALA A 70 -13.81 -57.60 53.84
C ALA A 70 -13.80 -58.22 52.43
N ALA A 71 -12.59 -58.41 51.88
CA ALA A 71 -11.96 -59.66 51.37
C ALA A 71 -12.67 -60.61 50.35
N PRO A 72 -11.89 -61.44 49.60
CA PRO A 72 -12.09 -61.66 48.16
C PRO A 72 -12.44 -63.15 47.78
N PRO A 73 -12.13 -63.61 46.54
CA PRO A 73 -13.09 -64.03 45.50
C PRO A 73 -13.35 -65.55 45.46
N PRO A 74 -14.13 -66.04 44.47
CA PRO A 74 -13.71 -67.27 43.82
C PRO A 74 -13.69 -67.18 42.29
N ALA A 75 -12.73 -67.92 41.74
CA ALA A 75 -12.53 -68.21 40.34
C ALA A 75 -13.62 -69.14 39.78
N GLY A 76 -13.85 -69.07 38.46
CA GLY A 76 -14.68 -70.03 37.73
C GLY A 76 -15.08 -69.50 36.37
N GLU A 77 -14.20 -69.68 35.38
CA GLU A 77 -14.49 -69.54 33.96
C GLU A 77 -15.64 -70.48 33.53
N ALA A 78 -16.55 -69.98 32.68
CA ALA A 78 -16.77 -70.52 31.33
C ALA A 78 -18.00 -69.86 30.64
N GLY A 79 -17.75 -69.25 29.49
CA GLY A 79 -18.61 -69.43 28.31
C GLY A 79 -19.94 -68.67 28.24
N GLY A 80 -19.88 -67.37 27.96
CA GLY A 80 -21.01 -66.61 27.42
C GLY A 80 -20.50 -65.54 26.46
N VAL A 81 -20.40 -65.88 25.17
CA VAL A 81 -20.01 -64.95 24.10
C VAL A 81 -21.12 -63.92 23.92
N ALA A 82 -20.98 -62.75 24.55
CA ALA A 82 -21.74 -61.56 24.17
C ALA A 82 -21.04 -60.94 22.96
N VAL A 83 -21.63 -61.15 21.78
CA VAL A 83 -21.26 -60.48 20.55
C VAL A 83 -21.49 -58.98 20.77
N ALA A 84 -20.42 -58.22 20.98
CA ALA A 84 -20.46 -56.77 20.89
C ALA A 84 -20.70 -56.41 19.41
N GLU A 85 -21.92 -55.98 19.09
CA GLU A 85 -22.19 -55.27 17.84
C GLU A 85 -21.18 -54.13 17.71
N ARG A 86 -20.32 -54.20 16.69
CA ARG A 86 -19.49 -53.07 16.27
C ARG A 86 -20.45 -51.91 15.95
N PRO A 87 -20.17 -50.67 16.39
CA PRO A 87 -20.90 -49.52 15.89
C PRO A 87 -20.80 -49.55 14.37
N VAL A 88 -21.95 -49.65 13.71
CA VAL A 88 -22.03 -49.43 12.26
C VAL A 88 -21.59 -47.99 12.03
N GLU A 89 -20.37 -47.81 11.53
CA GLU A 89 -19.90 -46.53 11.04
C GLU A 89 -20.77 -46.18 9.83
N THR A 90 -21.78 -45.32 10.05
CA THR A 90 -22.54 -44.73 8.96
C THR A 90 -21.57 -43.91 8.11
N PRO A 91 -21.48 -44.14 6.79
CA PRO A 91 -20.60 -43.35 5.94
C PRO A 91 -21.02 -41.87 6.02
N PRO A 92 -20.05 -40.92 6.04
CA PRO A 92 -20.36 -39.50 6.16
C PRO A 92 -21.33 -39.09 5.05
N SER A 93 -22.45 -38.48 5.44
CA SER A 93 -23.45 -38.02 4.50
C SER A 93 -22.83 -36.97 3.56
N ARG A 94 -23.26 -36.92 2.28
CA ARG A 94 -22.77 -35.95 1.26
C ARG A 94 -22.78 -34.47 1.72
N GLY A 95 -23.48 -34.12 2.81
CA GLY A 95 -23.50 -32.78 3.40
C GLY A 95 -22.27 -32.42 4.23
N GLU A 96 -21.54 -33.39 4.80
CA GLU A 96 -20.38 -33.13 5.67
C GLU A 96 -19.08 -32.84 4.90
N SER A 97 -19.01 -33.21 3.63
CA SER A 97 -17.89 -32.86 2.74
C SER A 97 -18.07 -31.49 2.06
N ALA A 98 -19.32 -31.02 1.92
CA ALA A 98 -19.64 -29.75 1.26
C ALA A 98 -19.52 -28.52 2.19
N ARG A 99 -19.43 -28.73 3.52
CA ARG A 99 -19.44 -27.65 4.52
C ARG A 99 -18.32 -26.62 4.34
N PRO A 100 -17.04 -26.97 4.10
CA PRO A 100 -15.98 -25.99 3.85
C PRO A 100 -16.24 -25.13 2.61
N TYR A 101 -16.73 -25.74 1.52
CA TYR A 101 -17.08 -25.04 0.30
C TYR A 101 -18.25 -24.06 0.50
N LEU A 102 -19.23 -24.42 1.32
CA LEU A 102 -20.36 -23.53 1.67
C LEU A 102 -19.91 -22.35 2.54
N VAL A 103 -18.95 -22.55 3.46
CA VAL A 103 -18.33 -21.46 4.23
C VAL A 103 -17.61 -20.48 3.32
N ILE A 104 -16.83 -20.98 2.37
CA ILE A 104 -16.11 -20.13 1.41
C ILE A 104 -17.05 -19.39 0.48
N ALA A 105 -18.08 -20.07 -0.03
CA ALA A 105 -19.10 -19.42 -0.83
C ALA A 105 -19.78 -18.29 -0.05
N GLY A 106 -20.08 -18.48 1.24
CA GLY A 106 -20.61 -17.43 2.10
C GLY A 106 -19.61 -16.29 2.32
N LEU A 107 -18.33 -16.61 2.54
CA LEU A 107 -17.26 -15.62 2.74
C LEU A 107 -17.06 -14.75 1.50
N VAL A 108 -16.90 -15.35 0.33
CA VAL A 108 -16.73 -14.64 -0.94
C VAL A 108 -17.95 -13.76 -1.23
N THR A 109 -19.16 -14.30 -1.01
CA THR A 109 -20.41 -13.56 -1.25
C THR A 109 -20.51 -12.35 -0.33
N SER A 110 -20.33 -12.55 0.99
CA SER A 110 -20.42 -11.46 1.96
C SER A 110 -19.34 -10.41 1.77
N PHE A 111 -18.09 -10.84 1.57
CA PHE A 111 -16.98 -9.92 1.33
C PHE A 111 -17.24 -9.04 0.09
N THR A 112 -17.67 -9.65 -1.02
CA THR A 112 -17.96 -8.91 -2.26
C THR A 112 -19.11 -7.93 -2.06
N VAL A 113 -20.20 -8.37 -1.43
CA VAL A 113 -21.40 -7.55 -1.20
C VAL A 113 -21.11 -6.41 -0.22
N VAL A 114 -20.49 -6.69 0.93
CA VAL A 114 -20.18 -5.70 1.95
C VAL A 114 -19.17 -4.67 1.44
N THR A 115 -18.16 -5.11 0.68
CA THR A 115 -17.17 -4.20 0.10
C THR A 115 -17.83 -3.28 -0.93
N LEU A 116 -18.57 -3.81 -1.90
CA LEU A 116 -19.19 -3.01 -2.97
C LEU A 116 -20.33 -2.10 -2.46
N LEU A 117 -21.19 -2.61 -1.57
CA LEU A 117 -22.26 -1.80 -0.97
C LEU A 117 -21.69 -0.76 0.01
N GLY A 118 -20.68 -1.12 0.80
CA GLY A 118 -20.03 -0.21 1.73
C GLY A 118 -19.41 0.98 1.01
N THR A 119 -18.71 0.73 -0.10
CA THR A 119 -18.13 1.80 -0.94
C THR A 119 -19.20 2.70 -1.56
N LEU A 120 -20.30 2.11 -2.03
CA LEU A 120 -21.40 2.85 -2.64
C LEU A 120 -22.13 3.74 -1.62
N VAL A 121 -22.41 3.21 -0.44
CA VAL A 121 -23.06 3.93 0.66
C VAL A 121 -22.19 5.07 1.17
N LEU A 122 -20.88 4.86 1.30
CA LEU A 122 -19.95 5.89 1.76
C LEU A 122 -19.83 7.03 0.73
N SER A 123 -19.77 6.70 -0.56
CA SER A 123 -19.75 7.65 -1.66
C SER A 123 -21.03 8.51 -1.73
N LEU A 124 -22.20 7.90 -1.52
CA LEU A 124 -23.49 8.60 -1.53
C LEU A 124 -23.72 9.50 -0.30
N LEU A 125 -23.15 9.14 0.86
CA LEU A 125 -23.34 9.85 2.13
C LEU A 125 -22.23 10.87 2.45
N GLY A 126 -21.15 10.91 1.67
CA GLY A 126 -20.04 11.86 1.86
C GLY A 126 -19.29 11.69 3.19
N LEU A 127 -19.31 10.49 3.78
CA LEU A 127 -18.71 10.22 5.08
C LEU A 127 -17.18 10.00 4.98
N PRO A 128 -16.40 10.41 5.99
CA PRO A 128 -14.94 10.26 5.99
C PRO A 128 -14.53 8.78 5.97
N GLN A 129 -13.49 8.45 5.19
CA GLN A 129 -12.97 7.08 5.03
C GLN A 129 -12.47 6.47 6.36
N ASP A 130 -12.07 7.30 7.31
CA ASP A 130 -11.67 6.88 8.66
C ASP A 130 -12.79 6.16 9.42
N LEU A 131 -14.06 6.44 9.10
CA LEU A 131 -15.19 5.80 9.77
C LEU A 131 -15.21 4.29 9.54
N LEU A 132 -14.92 3.83 8.30
CA LEU A 132 -14.86 2.40 7.99
C LEU A 132 -13.68 1.72 8.68
N ARG A 133 -12.55 2.42 8.76
CA ARG A 133 -11.36 1.95 9.49
C ARG A 133 -11.66 1.75 10.97
N TRP A 134 -12.23 2.76 11.64
CA TRP A 134 -12.57 2.68 13.07
C TRP A 134 -13.68 1.66 13.35
N ALA A 135 -14.69 1.56 12.49
CA ALA A 135 -15.72 0.53 12.59
C ALA A 135 -15.12 -0.88 12.50
N GLY A 136 -14.18 -1.09 11.57
CA GLY A 136 -13.45 -2.35 11.42
C GLY A 136 -12.60 -2.71 12.65
N ILE A 137 -11.86 -1.73 13.20
CA ILE A 137 -11.07 -1.92 14.43
C ILE A 137 -11.97 -2.26 15.61
N ALA A 138 -13.13 -1.58 15.74
CA ALA A 138 -14.10 -1.86 16.80
C ALA A 138 -14.64 -3.30 16.71
N VAL A 139 -15.01 -3.75 15.51
CA VAL A 139 -15.47 -5.14 15.29
C VAL A 139 -14.38 -6.15 15.63
N LEU A 140 -13.14 -5.91 15.20
CA LEU A 140 -12.00 -6.81 15.47
C LEU A 140 -11.69 -6.87 16.99
N ALA A 141 -11.76 -5.74 17.68
CA ALA A 141 -11.61 -5.69 19.13
C ALA A 141 -12.72 -6.46 19.85
N ILE A 142 -13.98 -6.29 19.44
CA ILE A 142 -15.13 -7.01 20.01
C ILE A 142 -14.96 -8.53 19.86
N LEU A 143 -14.52 -9.00 18.69
CA LEU A 143 -14.25 -10.41 18.44
C LEU A 143 -13.07 -10.93 19.27
N GLY A 144 -11.99 -10.16 19.36
CA GLY A 144 -10.84 -10.49 20.21
C GLY A 144 -11.23 -10.66 21.70
N VAL A 145 -12.07 -9.75 22.23
CA VAL A 145 -12.62 -9.86 23.59
C VAL A 145 -13.51 -11.11 23.72
N GLY A 146 -14.37 -11.39 22.74
CA GLY A 146 -15.24 -12.58 22.74
C GLY A 146 -14.47 -13.90 22.76
N LEU A 147 -13.29 -13.94 22.13
CA LEU A 147 -12.42 -15.12 22.16
C LEU A 147 -11.72 -15.30 23.52
N LEU A 148 -11.43 -14.21 24.23
CA LEU A 148 -10.78 -14.21 25.55
C LEU A 148 -11.78 -14.51 26.69
N VAL A 149 -13.02 -14.01 26.57
CA VAL A 149 -14.08 -14.10 27.58
C VAL A 149 -15.33 -14.77 26.99
N PRO A 150 -15.49 -16.10 27.11
CA PRO A 150 -16.63 -16.82 26.52
C PRO A 150 -18.01 -16.40 27.08
N ARG A 151 -18.06 -15.77 28.26
CA ARG A 151 -19.28 -15.19 28.84
C ARG A 151 -19.78 -13.95 28.07
N PHE A 152 -18.90 -13.27 27.34
CA PHE A 152 -19.23 -12.06 26.57
C PHE A 152 -19.95 -12.41 25.25
N GLU A 153 -19.62 -13.56 24.66
CA GLU A 153 -20.25 -14.11 23.46
C GLU A 153 -21.76 -14.35 23.69
N GLU A 154 -22.14 -14.91 24.84
CA GLU A 154 -23.56 -15.11 25.22
C GLU A 154 -24.34 -13.79 25.38
N ILE A 155 -23.68 -12.67 25.70
CA ILE A 155 -24.33 -11.36 25.87
C ILE A 155 -24.59 -10.73 24.50
N ILE A 156 -23.63 -10.85 23.58
CA ILE A 156 -23.74 -10.34 22.20
C ILE A 156 -24.74 -11.14 21.38
N GLU A 157 -24.82 -12.46 21.57
CA GLU A 157 -25.74 -13.30 20.80
C GLU A 157 -27.21 -13.14 21.20
N ARG A 158 -27.52 -12.78 22.45
CA ARG A 158 -28.90 -12.62 22.96
C ARG A 158 -29.83 -11.77 22.08
N PRO A 159 -29.43 -10.59 21.56
CA PRO A 159 -30.26 -9.80 20.65
C PRO A 159 -30.43 -10.47 19.27
N PHE A 160 -29.39 -11.13 18.74
CA PHE A 160 -29.45 -11.79 17.43
C PHE A 160 -30.22 -13.11 17.44
N GLN A 161 -30.21 -13.84 18.56
CA GLN A 161 -31.00 -15.05 18.78
C GLN A 161 -32.52 -14.79 18.75
N ARG A 162 -32.97 -13.53 18.87
CA ARG A 162 -34.37 -13.14 18.64
C ARG A 162 -34.71 -13.00 17.15
N LEU A 163 -33.73 -12.71 16.31
CA LEU A 163 -33.86 -12.53 14.86
C LEU A 163 -33.57 -13.83 14.09
N THR A 164 -32.91 -14.82 14.70
CA THR A 164 -32.65 -16.12 14.06
C THR A 164 -33.82 -17.08 14.32
N PRO A 165 -34.45 -17.65 13.27
CA PRO A 165 -35.53 -18.60 13.46
C PRO A 165 -35.04 -19.86 14.20
N LYS A 166 -35.71 -20.19 15.32
CA LYS A 166 -35.35 -21.27 16.27
C LYS A 166 -35.36 -22.71 15.70
N ARG A 167 -35.50 -22.89 14.39
CA ARG A 167 -35.42 -24.19 13.70
C ARG A 167 -34.87 -23.99 12.29
N ALA A 168 -33.58 -24.24 12.09
CA ALA A 168 -33.03 -24.52 10.76
C ALA A 168 -32.56 -25.99 10.75
N PRO A 169 -33.32 -26.92 10.17
CA PRO A 169 -32.88 -28.28 9.95
C PRO A 169 -31.91 -28.32 8.77
N GLY A 170 -30.76 -28.98 8.96
CA GLY A 170 -29.82 -29.31 7.88
C GLY A 170 -28.40 -28.80 8.13
N GLN A 171 -27.51 -29.75 8.41
CA GLN A 171 -26.06 -29.64 8.66
C GLN A 171 -25.24 -28.95 7.53
N GLY A 172 -25.91 -28.49 6.45
CA GLY A 172 -25.31 -27.76 5.31
C GLY A 172 -25.49 -26.24 5.32
N ARG A 173 -26.61 -25.68 5.80
CA ARG A 173 -26.85 -24.20 5.74
C ARG A 173 -26.05 -23.41 6.78
N GLY A 174 -25.61 -24.05 7.86
CA GLY A 174 -24.78 -23.41 8.90
C GLY A 174 -23.42 -22.94 8.39
N GLY A 175 -22.83 -23.64 7.42
CA GLY A 175 -21.55 -23.24 6.82
C GLY A 175 -21.63 -21.92 6.07
N PHE A 176 -22.67 -21.76 5.23
CA PHE A 176 -22.86 -20.52 4.46
C PHE A 176 -23.13 -19.30 5.36
N VAL A 177 -23.97 -19.44 6.38
CA VAL A 177 -24.27 -18.34 7.32
C VAL A 177 -23.05 -17.94 8.12
N LEU A 178 -22.24 -18.90 8.55
CA LEU A 178 -20.97 -18.63 9.19
C LEU A 178 -20.00 -17.91 8.23
N GLY A 179 -19.92 -18.37 6.98
CA GLY A 179 -19.15 -17.72 5.92
C GLY A 179 -19.56 -16.26 5.72
N LEU A 180 -20.87 -15.98 5.75
CA LEU A 180 -21.38 -14.60 5.63
C LEU A 180 -20.89 -13.71 6.76
N GLY A 181 -20.85 -14.21 8.00
CA GLY A 181 -20.33 -13.47 9.14
C GLY A 181 -18.83 -13.21 9.03
N LEU A 182 -18.05 -14.22 8.62
CA LEU A 182 -16.61 -14.11 8.47
C LEU A 182 -16.18 -13.15 7.34
N GLY A 183 -16.93 -13.09 6.24
CA GLY A 183 -16.63 -12.20 5.11
C GLY A 183 -16.67 -10.71 5.47
N ALA A 184 -17.60 -10.28 6.33
CA ALA A 184 -17.72 -8.89 6.77
C ALA A 184 -16.55 -8.47 7.68
N VAL A 185 -16.07 -9.39 8.52
CA VAL A 185 -14.94 -9.17 9.44
C VAL A 185 -13.61 -9.09 8.69
N TYR A 186 -13.54 -9.69 7.51
CA TYR A 186 -12.33 -9.75 6.68
C TYR A 186 -11.97 -8.43 6.00
N VAL A 187 -12.96 -7.56 5.78
CA VAL A 187 -12.83 -6.29 5.08
C VAL A 187 -11.72 -5.39 5.66
N PRO A 188 -11.68 -5.07 6.98
CA PRO A 188 -10.63 -4.23 7.54
C PRO A 188 -9.22 -4.84 7.51
N CYS A 189 -9.11 -6.14 7.23
CA CYS A 189 -7.85 -6.88 7.24
C CYS A 189 -7.21 -6.99 5.85
N ALA A 190 -7.90 -6.52 4.80
CA ALA A 190 -7.56 -6.74 3.39
C ALA A 190 -6.54 -5.73 2.80
N GLY A 191 -5.95 -4.86 3.64
CA GLY A 191 -4.78 -4.05 3.31
C GLY A 191 -4.97 -3.01 2.18
N PRO A 192 -3.85 -2.53 1.60
CA PRO A 192 -3.86 -1.49 0.55
C PRO A 192 -4.60 -1.88 -0.73
N VAL A 193 -4.75 -3.17 -1.02
CA VAL A 193 -5.48 -3.65 -2.20
C VAL A 193 -6.97 -3.35 -2.09
N LEU A 194 -7.56 -3.50 -0.91
CA LEU A 194 -8.94 -3.10 -0.66
C LEU A 194 -9.11 -1.58 -0.70
N ALA A 195 -8.09 -0.82 -0.32
CA ALA A 195 -8.08 0.64 -0.50
C ALA A 195 -8.12 1.01 -2.00
N ALA A 196 -7.35 0.34 -2.85
CA ALA A 196 -7.40 0.54 -4.31
C ALA A 196 -8.78 0.17 -4.90
N ILE A 197 -9.40 -0.94 -4.45
CA ILE A 197 -10.76 -1.32 -4.85
C ILE A 197 -11.79 -0.28 -4.37
N THR A 198 -11.63 0.22 -3.15
CA THR A 198 -12.50 1.24 -2.54
C THR A 198 -12.40 2.56 -3.28
N VAL A 199 -11.19 2.99 -3.65
CA VAL A 199 -10.94 4.19 -4.46
C VAL A 199 -11.54 4.03 -5.85
N ALA A 200 -11.33 2.89 -6.51
CA ALA A 200 -11.94 2.58 -7.80
C ALA A 200 -13.48 2.47 -7.75
N GLY A 201 -14.06 2.11 -6.60
CA GLY A 201 -15.50 2.11 -6.37
C GLY A 201 -16.06 3.51 -6.05
N ALA A 202 -15.29 4.36 -5.39
CA ALA A 202 -15.68 5.72 -5.02
C ALA A 202 -15.72 6.68 -6.21
N THR A 203 -15.06 6.37 -7.32
CA THR A 203 -15.14 7.13 -8.59
C THR A 203 -16.46 6.97 -9.34
N GLY A 204 -17.51 6.42 -8.70
CA GLY A 204 -18.90 6.50 -9.17
C GLY A 204 -19.29 5.55 -10.31
N THR A 205 -18.37 4.73 -10.81
CA THR A 205 -18.67 3.69 -11.81
C THR A 205 -18.20 2.33 -11.29
N VAL A 206 -19.12 1.55 -10.70
CA VAL A 206 -18.88 0.12 -10.45
C VAL A 206 -18.85 -0.60 -11.80
N GLY A 207 -17.75 -0.46 -12.52
CA GLY A 207 -17.55 -1.09 -13.81
C GLY A 207 -17.31 -2.59 -13.67
N PRO A 208 -17.45 -3.37 -14.77
CA PRO A 208 -17.16 -4.81 -14.78
C PRO A 208 -15.76 -5.14 -14.25
N GLY A 209 -14.79 -4.24 -14.46
CA GLY A 209 -13.42 -4.40 -13.96
C GLY A 209 -13.31 -4.43 -12.43
N THR A 210 -14.00 -3.54 -11.72
CA THR A 210 -14.00 -3.48 -10.25
C THR A 210 -14.68 -4.72 -9.65
N VAL A 211 -15.77 -5.18 -10.26
CA VAL A 211 -16.47 -6.40 -9.85
C VAL A 211 -15.56 -7.62 -10.03
N VAL A 212 -14.93 -7.75 -11.19
CA VAL A 212 -14.02 -8.86 -11.50
C VAL A 212 -12.82 -8.86 -10.56
N LEU A 213 -12.22 -7.70 -10.32
CA LEU A 213 -11.11 -7.55 -9.39
C LEU A 213 -11.51 -7.96 -7.96
N THR A 214 -12.66 -7.48 -7.47
CA THR A 214 -13.17 -7.77 -6.12
C THR A 214 -13.48 -9.26 -5.95
N VAL A 215 -14.14 -9.87 -6.92
CA VAL A 215 -14.47 -11.31 -6.90
C VAL A 215 -13.20 -12.15 -6.97
N ALA A 216 -12.27 -11.81 -7.85
CA ALA A 216 -11.01 -12.53 -7.98
C ALA A 216 -10.15 -12.40 -6.71
N PHE A 217 -10.12 -11.23 -6.08
CA PHE A 217 -9.48 -11.02 -4.79
C PHE A 217 -10.12 -11.86 -3.68
N ALA A 218 -11.45 -11.87 -3.59
CA ALA A 218 -12.17 -12.68 -2.62
C ALA A 218 -11.89 -14.19 -2.80
N ILE A 219 -11.85 -14.67 -4.04
CA ILE A 219 -11.48 -16.06 -4.36
C ILE A 219 -10.03 -16.34 -3.95
N GLY A 220 -9.10 -15.44 -4.30
CA GLY A 220 -7.69 -15.55 -3.94
C GLY A 220 -7.47 -15.68 -2.43
N ALA A 221 -8.15 -14.84 -1.64
CA ALA A 221 -8.09 -14.88 -0.18
C ALA A 221 -8.74 -16.13 0.42
N ALA A 222 -9.76 -16.70 -0.25
CA ALA A 222 -10.44 -17.89 0.20
C ALA A 222 -9.64 -19.19 -0.02
N ILE A 223 -8.72 -19.24 -0.99
CA ILE A 223 -7.95 -20.44 -1.33
C ILE A 223 -7.06 -20.91 -0.16
N PRO A 224 -6.21 -20.07 0.47
CA PRO A 224 -5.42 -20.48 1.63
C PRO A 224 -6.29 -20.93 2.80
N LEU A 225 -7.41 -20.24 3.05
CA LEU A 225 -8.36 -20.61 4.09
C LEU A 225 -9.00 -21.99 3.83
N LEU A 226 -9.32 -22.30 2.57
CA LEU A 226 -9.84 -23.61 2.18
C LEU A 226 -8.82 -24.72 2.46
N ILE A 227 -7.57 -24.50 2.03
CA ILE A 227 -6.47 -25.45 2.22
C ILE A 227 -6.27 -25.73 3.71
N LEU A 228 -6.24 -24.67 4.53
CA LEU A 228 -6.10 -24.78 5.96
C LEU A 228 -7.30 -25.48 6.60
N ALA A 229 -8.53 -25.10 6.27
CA ALA A 229 -9.73 -25.75 6.80
C ALA A 229 -9.76 -27.27 6.51
N LEU A 230 -9.35 -27.68 5.31
CA LEU A 230 -9.25 -29.09 4.93
C LEU A 230 -8.10 -29.82 5.65
N ALA A 231 -6.94 -29.18 5.78
CA ALA A 231 -5.79 -29.73 6.50
C ALA A 231 -6.08 -29.91 8.00
N GLY A 232 -6.77 -28.94 8.61
CA GLY A 232 -7.11 -28.96 10.02
C GLY A 232 -8.06 -30.08 10.42
N ARG A 233 -9.00 -30.43 9.55
CA ARG A 233 -9.90 -31.57 9.77
C ARG A 233 -9.10 -32.87 9.93
N LYS A 234 -8.10 -33.10 9.07
CA LYS A 234 -7.21 -34.28 9.15
C LYS A 234 -6.33 -34.27 10.41
N VAL A 235 -5.89 -33.10 10.86
CA VAL A 235 -5.05 -32.95 12.06
C VAL A 235 -5.86 -33.09 13.35
N ALA A 236 -7.05 -32.50 13.41
CA ALA A 236 -7.96 -32.57 14.56
C ALA A 236 -8.49 -34.00 14.81
N GLU A 237 -8.64 -34.80 13.75
CA GLU A 237 -9.01 -36.22 13.86
C GLU A 237 -7.84 -37.08 14.39
N ARG A 238 -6.58 -36.75 14.05
CA ARG A 238 -5.38 -37.52 14.43
C ARG A 238 -4.76 -37.16 15.78
N VAL A 239 -4.88 -35.91 16.23
CA VAL A 239 -4.07 -35.42 17.38
C VAL A 239 -4.95 -35.08 18.58
N ALA A 240 -5.09 -36.04 19.50
CA ALA A 240 -5.86 -35.86 20.73
C ALA A 240 -5.31 -34.74 21.65
N ALA A 241 -4.00 -34.47 21.61
CA ALA A 241 -3.35 -33.39 22.35
C ALA A 241 -3.83 -31.98 21.93
N PHE A 242 -4.25 -31.83 20.67
CA PHE A 242 -4.78 -30.56 20.15
C PHE A 242 -6.16 -30.26 20.74
N ARG A 243 -7.00 -31.30 20.96
CA ARG A 243 -8.29 -31.17 21.65
C ARG A 243 -8.14 -30.75 23.12
N ALA A 244 -7.08 -31.19 23.79
CA ALA A 244 -6.82 -30.83 25.19
C ALA A 244 -6.42 -29.36 25.39
N HIS A 245 -5.86 -28.68 24.38
CA HIS A 245 -5.37 -27.30 24.47
C HIS A 245 -6.24 -26.28 23.72
N GLN A 246 -7.44 -26.66 23.27
CA GLN A 246 -8.33 -25.79 22.49
C GLN A 246 -8.64 -24.46 23.18
N GLY A 247 -8.86 -24.50 24.50
CA GLY A 247 -9.12 -23.28 25.29
C GLY A 247 -7.92 -22.32 25.32
N THR A 248 -6.71 -22.85 25.38
CA THR A 248 -5.47 -22.05 25.38
C THR A 248 -5.21 -21.44 24.00
N VAL A 249 -5.37 -22.24 22.94
CA VAL A 249 -5.21 -21.77 21.55
C VAL A 249 -6.20 -20.65 21.22
N ARG A 250 -7.47 -20.79 21.65
CA ARG A 250 -8.50 -19.75 21.47
C ARG A 250 -8.14 -18.45 22.20
N LYS A 251 -7.66 -18.54 23.45
CA LYS A 251 -7.24 -17.36 24.24
C LYS A 251 -6.03 -16.66 23.63
N ILE A 252 -5.04 -17.42 23.15
CA ILE A 252 -3.86 -16.87 22.47
C ILE A 252 -4.29 -16.15 21.18
N GLY A 253 -5.17 -16.77 20.38
CA GLY A 253 -5.72 -16.13 19.17
C GLY A 253 -6.47 -14.83 19.49
N GLY A 254 -7.32 -14.81 20.52
CA GLY A 254 -8.02 -13.60 20.97
C GLY A 254 -7.08 -12.50 21.47
N ALA A 255 -6.04 -12.86 22.23
CA ALA A 255 -5.04 -11.90 22.70
C ALA A 255 -4.24 -11.29 21.53
N LEU A 256 -3.87 -12.10 20.53
CA LEU A 256 -3.18 -11.62 19.32
C LEU A 256 -4.08 -10.70 18.48
N MET A 257 -5.37 -10.99 18.35
CA MET A 257 -6.31 -10.08 17.67
C MET A 257 -6.42 -8.73 18.40
N LEU A 258 -6.50 -8.72 19.73
CA LEU A 258 -6.57 -7.48 20.50
C LEU A 258 -5.28 -6.66 20.38
N ALA A 259 -4.13 -7.31 20.44
CA ALA A 259 -2.84 -6.67 20.22
C ALA A 259 -2.76 -6.02 18.82
N LEU A 260 -3.31 -6.70 17.80
CA LEU A 260 -3.35 -6.18 16.44
C LEU A 260 -4.34 -5.02 16.27
N ALA A 261 -5.55 -5.09 16.83
CA ALA A 261 -6.50 -3.97 16.85
C ALA A 261 -5.87 -2.73 17.51
N LEU A 262 -5.16 -2.94 18.62
CA LEU A 262 -4.45 -1.86 19.31
C LEU A 262 -3.34 -1.28 18.42
N ALA A 263 -2.52 -2.13 17.79
CA ALA A 263 -1.48 -1.69 16.87
C ALA A 263 -2.03 -0.88 15.68
N LEU A 264 -3.15 -1.32 15.10
CA LEU A 264 -3.86 -0.61 14.02
C LEU A 264 -4.42 0.75 14.47
N SER A 265 -4.88 0.87 15.73
CA SER A 265 -5.40 2.12 16.28
C SER A 265 -4.32 3.20 16.48
N PHE A 266 -3.08 2.78 16.75
CA PHE A 266 -1.93 3.68 16.90
C PHE A 266 -1.11 3.86 15.61
N ASN A 267 -1.59 3.36 14.46
CA ASN A 267 -0.82 3.31 13.20
C ASN A 267 0.55 2.60 13.32
N LEU A 268 0.72 1.76 14.34
CA LEU A 268 1.98 1.10 14.63
C LEU A 268 2.31 0.05 13.57
N THR A 269 1.30 -0.55 12.93
CA THR A 269 1.46 -1.46 11.80
C THR A 269 2.08 -0.78 10.58
N ASP A 270 1.71 0.46 10.31
CA ASP A 270 2.23 1.21 9.17
C ASP A 270 3.68 1.63 9.44
N ALA A 271 4.01 1.96 10.69
CA ALA A 271 5.38 2.22 11.13
C ALA A 271 6.25 0.94 11.08
N ILE A 272 5.71 -0.22 11.46
CA ILE A 272 6.41 -1.51 11.40
C ILE A 272 6.57 -1.99 9.95
N GLN A 273 5.57 -1.81 9.08
CA GLN A 273 5.67 -2.09 7.65
C GLN A 273 6.65 -1.16 6.92
N ARG A 274 6.78 0.10 7.38
CA ARG A 274 7.80 1.04 6.90
C ARG A 274 9.22 0.72 7.41
N ALA A 275 9.34 0.06 8.55
CA ALA A 275 10.61 -0.27 9.19
C ALA A 275 11.14 -1.69 8.89
N LEU A 276 10.27 -2.62 8.45
CA LEU A 276 10.65 -3.96 8.05
C LEU A 276 10.78 -4.03 6.51
N PRO A 277 11.90 -4.50 5.96
CA PRO A 277 11.99 -4.84 4.54
C PRO A 277 10.92 -5.90 4.25
N GLY A 278 9.91 -5.56 3.45
CA GLY A 278 8.83 -6.48 3.14
C GLY A 278 9.36 -7.64 2.30
N TYR A 279 9.12 -8.88 2.73
CA TYR A 279 9.38 -10.07 1.89
C TYR A 279 8.54 -10.07 0.60
N THR A 280 7.58 -9.15 0.47
CA THR A 280 6.75 -8.91 -0.71
C THR A 280 7.17 -7.69 -1.52
N ASP A 281 8.08 -6.83 -1.04
CA ASP A 281 8.45 -5.59 -1.73
C ASP A 281 9.12 -5.87 -3.07
N THR A 282 9.93 -6.92 -3.15
CA THR A 282 10.56 -7.38 -4.40
C THR A 282 9.55 -7.91 -5.42
N LEU A 283 8.46 -8.52 -4.97
CA LEU A 283 7.40 -9.02 -5.84
C LEU A 283 6.46 -7.90 -6.27
N GLN A 284 6.14 -6.98 -5.36
CA GLN A 284 5.32 -5.80 -5.63
C GLN A 284 6.06 -4.80 -6.53
N SER A 285 7.37 -4.61 -6.34
CA SER A 285 8.21 -3.79 -7.22
C SER A 285 8.30 -4.40 -8.62
N LYS A 286 8.43 -5.72 -8.75
CA LYS A 286 8.39 -6.44 -10.04
C LYS A 286 7.07 -6.22 -10.79
N ILE A 287 5.95 -6.31 -10.09
CA ILE A 287 4.61 -6.12 -10.69
C ILE A 287 4.36 -4.64 -11.03
N ALA A 288 4.75 -3.70 -10.16
CA ALA A 288 4.61 -2.26 -10.39
C ALA A 288 5.57 -1.72 -11.46
N ALA A 289 6.67 -2.43 -11.72
CA ALA A 289 7.67 -2.12 -12.74
C ALA A 289 7.40 -2.76 -14.10
N ASP A 290 6.39 -3.62 -14.22
CA ASP A 290 6.00 -4.19 -15.50
C ASP A 290 5.51 -3.09 -16.46
N LYS A 291 6.07 -3.03 -17.67
CA LYS A 291 5.76 -1.99 -18.67
C LYS A 291 4.28 -2.00 -19.08
N THR A 292 3.60 -3.13 -18.98
CA THR A 292 2.15 -3.28 -19.23
C THR A 292 1.34 -2.71 -18.07
N VAL A 293 1.83 -2.87 -16.84
CA VAL A 293 1.18 -2.33 -15.63
C VAL A 293 1.41 -0.83 -15.53
N GLN A 294 2.60 -0.30 -15.82
CA GLN A 294 2.85 1.15 -15.83
C GLN A 294 2.10 1.90 -16.94
N SER A 295 2.06 1.34 -18.16
CA SER A 295 1.29 1.92 -19.28
C SER A 295 -0.22 1.88 -19.05
N GLN A 296 -0.73 0.95 -18.25
CA GLN A 296 -2.15 0.83 -17.90
C GLN A 296 -2.53 1.52 -16.58
N LEU A 297 -1.59 1.71 -15.65
CA LEU A 297 -1.77 2.49 -14.42
C LEU A 297 -1.81 4.00 -14.69
N ASN A 298 -1.29 4.45 -15.83
CA ASN A 298 -1.53 5.77 -16.43
C ASN A 298 -1.69 6.88 -15.36
N LEU A 299 -0.70 6.97 -14.45
CA LEU A 299 -0.73 7.86 -13.28
C LEU A 299 -0.80 9.35 -13.67
N GLY A 300 -0.73 9.69 -14.96
CA GLY A 300 -1.00 11.02 -15.53
C GLY A 300 -2.04 11.02 -16.67
N GLY A 301 -2.92 10.01 -16.75
CA GLY A 301 -3.80 9.76 -17.89
C GLY A 301 -5.26 9.46 -17.56
N LEU A 302 -5.60 9.20 -16.29
CA LEU A 302 -6.98 9.02 -15.86
C LEU A 302 -7.75 10.34 -16.01
N THR A 303 -8.70 10.36 -16.94
CA THR A 303 -9.60 11.49 -17.16
C THR A 303 -10.86 11.26 -16.34
N THR A 304 -11.14 12.18 -15.43
CA THR A 304 -12.32 12.21 -14.56
C THR A 304 -13.15 13.46 -14.88
N ASP A 305 -14.36 13.55 -14.34
CA ASP A 305 -15.19 14.75 -14.49
C ASP A 305 -14.56 16.01 -13.90
N GLU A 306 -13.71 15.83 -12.89
CA GLU A 306 -12.99 16.90 -12.21
C GLU A 306 -11.83 17.45 -13.04
N ASN A 307 -11.08 16.60 -13.74
CA ASN A 307 -9.83 16.98 -14.40
C ASN A 307 -9.88 16.99 -15.94
N LYS A 308 -11.03 16.66 -16.55
CA LYS A 308 -11.23 16.71 -18.01
C LYS A 308 -11.00 18.10 -18.61
N GLY A 309 -11.14 19.16 -17.81
CA GLY A 309 -10.89 20.53 -18.24
C GLY A 309 -9.43 20.83 -18.52
N LEU A 310 -8.50 20.15 -17.84
CA LEU A 310 -7.06 20.44 -17.91
C LEU A 310 -6.49 20.30 -19.32
N SER A 311 -7.06 19.44 -20.17
CA SER A 311 -6.61 19.29 -21.56
C SER A 311 -6.97 20.45 -22.48
N ARG A 312 -7.73 21.45 -21.99
CA ARG A 312 -7.94 22.71 -22.72
C ARG A 312 -6.74 23.65 -22.63
N CYS A 313 -5.89 23.49 -21.61
CA CYS A 313 -4.67 24.26 -21.49
C CYS A 313 -3.61 23.71 -22.43
N THR A 314 -2.88 24.61 -23.08
CA THR A 314 -1.64 24.28 -23.78
C THR A 314 -0.47 24.33 -22.81
N ASN A 315 0.54 23.49 -23.04
CA ASN A 315 1.70 23.45 -22.16
C ASN A 315 2.51 24.75 -22.29
N ASN A 316 2.77 25.40 -21.17
CA ASN A 316 3.54 26.64 -21.07
C ASN A 316 2.96 27.79 -21.94
N SER A 317 1.64 27.94 -21.93
CA SER A 317 0.97 29.04 -22.63
C SER A 317 1.46 30.41 -22.12
N ALA A 318 1.70 31.34 -23.04
CA ALA A 318 2.13 32.71 -22.73
C ALA A 318 0.95 33.62 -22.35
N THR A 319 -0.28 33.11 -22.42
CA THR A 319 -1.52 33.85 -22.13
C THR A 319 -2.41 33.03 -21.20
N LEU A 320 -3.25 33.70 -20.40
CA LEU A 320 -4.22 33.01 -19.54
C LEU A 320 -5.24 32.23 -20.38
N GLU A 321 -5.40 30.95 -20.07
CA GLU A 321 -6.40 30.05 -20.65
C GLU A 321 -7.49 29.73 -19.61
N ASP A 322 -8.54 28.97 -19.95
CA ASP A 322 -9.53 28.47 -18.98
C ASP A 322 -9.67 26.95 -19.09
N CYS A 323 -9.08 26.28 -18.10
CA CYS A 323 -8.90 24.84 -18.06
C CYS A 323 -9.80 24.19 -17.02
N GLY A 324 -10.82 24.94 -16.57
CA GLY A 324 -11.81 24.48 -15.61
C GLY A 324 -11.34 24.60 -14.17
N PRO A 325 -12.14 24.09 -13.21
CA PRO A 325 -11.80 24.15 -11.81
C PRO A 325 -10.53 23.33 -11.52
N ALA A 326 -9.73 23.81 -10.58
CA ALA A 326 -8.58 23.07 -10.09
C ALA A 326 -9.04 21.77 -9.39
N PRO A 327 -8.47 20.60 -9.74
CA PRO A 327 -8.74 19.37 -9.00
C PRO A 327 -8.31 19.49 -7.54
N GLU A 328 -9.03 18.86 -6.62
CA GLU A 328 -8.69 18.88 -5.19
C GLU A 328 -7.37 18.18 -4.88
N ILE A 329 -6.62 18.73 -3.93
CA ILE A 329 -5.43 18.11 -3.35
C ILE A 329 -5.88 16.98 -2.44
N ARG A 330 -5.49 15.73 -2.74
CA ARG A 330 -5.98 14.52 -2.07
C ARG A 330 -4.89 13.50 -1.84
N GLY A 331 -5.14 12.58 -0.89
CA GLY A 331 -4.23 11.48 -0.60
C GLY A 331 -2.86 11.94 -0.11
N ILE A 332 -2.80 13.11 0.53
CA ILE A 332 -1.59 13.67 1.13
C ILE A 332 -1.33 12.99 2.47
N ASP A 333 -0.15 12.41 2.61
CA ASP A 333 0.25 11.70 3.83
C ASP A 333 0.58 12.67 4.96
N THR A 334 1.30 13.75 4.63
CA THR A 334 1.70 14.77 5.60
C THR A 334 1.84 16.12 4.92
N TRP A 335 1.61 17.17 5.70
CA TRP A 335 1.82 18.56 5.30
C TRP A 335 3.00 19.12 6.08
N LEU A 336 3.92 19.76 5.37
CA LEU A 336 5.08 20.43 5.92
C LEU A 336 4.93 21.94 5.69
N ASN A 337 5.60 22.74 6.52
CA ASN A 337 5.56 24.20 6.45
C ASN A 337 4.14 24.80 6.55
N THR A 338 3.20 24.10 7.20
CA THR A 338 1.88 24.62 7.55
C THR A 338 1.73 24.71 9.08
N PRO A 339 0.91 25.63 9.60
CA PRO A 339 0.58 25.68 11.03
C PRO A 339 0.04 24.32 11.50
N ASP A 340 0.67 23.76 12.54
CA ASP A 340 0.32 22.47 13.14
C ASP A 340 0.25 21.27 12.17
N GLY A 341 0.88 21.37 10.99
CA GLY A 341 0.80 20.32 9.95
C GLY A 341 -0.60 20.16 9.36
N GLN A 342 -1.46 21.19 9.46
CA GLN A 342 -2.79 21.16 8.87
C GLN A 342 -2.75 21.20 7.36
N GLY A 343 -3.62 20.42 6.72
CA GLY A 343 -3.75 20.41 5.27
C GLY A 343 -4.50 21.61 4.74
N LEU A 344 -4.08 22.10 3.56
CA LEU A 344 -4.77 23.17 2.84
C LEU A 344 -5.80 22.58 1.89
N LYS A 345 -6.99 23.19 1.85
CA LYS A 345 -8.03 22.90 0.85
C LYS A 345 -8.11 24.06 -0.13
N LEU A 346 -8.27 23.77 -1.42
CA LEU A 346 -8.37 24.81 -2.44
C LEU A 346 -9.59 25.71 -2.23
N ALA A 347 -10.68 25.17 -1.68
CA ALA A 347 -11.86 25.93 -1.31
C ALA A 347 -11.57 27.06 -0.30
N ASP A 348 -10.64 26.84 0.64
CA ASP A 348 -10.27 27.83 1.66
C ASP A 348 -9.34 28.93 1.10
N LEU A 349 -8.84 28.74 -0.13
CA LEU A 349 -7.95 29.67 -0.83
C LEU A 349 -8.67 30.50 -1.90
N LYS A 350 -10.01 30.41 -1.99
CA LYS A 350 -10.81 31.30 -2.85
C LYS A 350 -10.51 32.77 -2.53
N GLY A 351 -10.36 33.58 -3.58
CA GLY A 351 -9.93 34.97 -3.48
C GLY A 351 -8.40 35.16 -3.60
N LYS A 352 -7.61 34.10 -3.54
CA LYS A 352 -6.15 34.13 -3.73
C LYS A 352 -5.73 33.47 -5.04
N VAL A 353 -4.60 33.90 -5.58
CA VAL A 353 -3.95 33.21 -6.69
C VAL A 353 -3.15 32.05 -6.11
N VAL A 354 -3.29 30.84 -6.66
CA VAL A 354 -2.61 29.63 -6.15
C VAL A 354 -1.68 29.06 -7.22
N LEU A 355 -0.44 28.78 -6.85
CA LEU A 355 0.52 28.05 -7.68
C LEU A 355 0.75 26.67 -7.09
N ILE A 356 0.36 25.62 -7.82
CA ILE A 356 0.71 24.24 -7.48
C ILE A 356 2.03 23.90 -8.16
N ASP A 357 3.05 23.57 -7.38
CA ASP A 357 4.39 23.21 -7.82
C ASP A 357 4.67 21.73 -7.54
N PHE A 358 4.68 20.89 -8.57
CA PHE A 358 5.06 19.48 -8.46
C PHE A 358 6.58 19.33 -8.53
N TRP A 359 7.16 18.78 -7.46
CA TRP A 359 8.60 18.68 -7.34
C TRP A 359 9.05 17.38 -6.64
N ALA A 360 10.32 17.03 -6.82
CA ALA A 360 11.02 15.99 -6.08
C ALA A 360 12.40 16.53 -5.71
N TYR A 361 12.84 16.32 -4.46
CA TYR A 361 14.03 17.03 -3.97
C TYR A 361 15.34 16.56 -4.63
N SER A 362 15.39 15.32 -5.15
CA SER A 362 16.58 14.80 -5.83
C SER A 362 16.60 15.11 -7.34
N CYS A 363 15.49 15.60 -7.91
CA CYS A 363 15.39 15.97 -9.32
C CYS A 363 16.14 17.27 -9.62
N ILE A 364 17.12 17.24 -10.52
CA ILE A 364 17.93 18.43 -10.84
C ILE A 364 17.12 19.55 -11.49
N ASN A 365 16.15 19.19 -12.34
CA ASN A 365 15.28 20.16 -12.99
C ASN A 365 14.45 20.92 -11.94
N CYS A 366 13.97 20.21 -10.91
CA CYS A 366 13.31 20.84 -9.77
C CYS A 366 14.27 21.73 -8.98
N GLN A 367 15.51 21.29 -8.73
CA GLN A 367 16.50 22.10 -7.99
C GLN A 367 16.82 23.43 -8.69
N ARG A 368 16.79 23.48 -10.03
CA ARG A 368 16.93 24.72 -10.82
C ARG A 368 15.65 25.55 -10.88
N SER A 369 14.48 24.90 -10.87
CA SER A 369 13.16 25.57 -10.88
C SER A 369 12.78 26.22 -9.54
N VAL A 370 13.05 25.55 -8.42
CA VAL A 370 12.62 25.99 -7.07
C VAL A 370 13.13 27.38 -6.68
N PRO A 371 14.36 27.82 -7.03
CA PRO A 371 14.79 29.21 -6.82
C PRO A 371 13.84 30.26 -7.42
N HIS A 372 13.22 30.00 -8.58
CA HIS A 372 12.22 30.90 -9.16
C HIS A 372 10.93 30.88 -8.34
N VAL A 373 10.44 29.69 -7.97
CA VAL A 373 9.21 29.52 -7.19
C VAL A 373 9.32 30.16 -5.79
N THR A 374 10.45 29.96 -5.11
CA THR A 374 10.73 30.59 -3.81
C THR A 374 10.83 32.11 -3.91
N ALA A 375 11.38 32.63 -5.01
CA ALA A 375 11.40 34.07 -5.26
C ALA A 375 9.99 34.64 -5.47
N TRP A 376 9.12 33.95 -6.21
CA TRP A 376 7.72 34.35 -6.39
C TRP A 376 6.93 34.30 -5.09
N ASP A 377 7.05 33.22 -4.32
CA ASP A 377 6.43 33.10 -2.99
C ASP A 377 6.81 34.29 -2.11
N LYS A 378 8.12 34.58 -2.00
CA LYS A 378 8.63 35.70 -1.21
C LYS A 378 8.16 37.06 -1.74
N ALA A 379 8.08 37.23 -3.06
CA ALA A 379 7.71 38.52 -3.66
C ALA A 379 6.22 38.81 -3.57
N TYR A 380 5.36 37.78 -3.65
CA TYR A 380 3.94 37.96 -3.90
C TYR A 380 3.01 37.35 -2.85
N ALA A 381 3.54 36.68 -1.81
CA ALA A 381 2.70 36.08 -0.76
C ALA A 381 1.79 37.11 -0.07
N ASP A 382 2.32 38.29 0.25
CA ASP A 382 1.57 39.38 0.89
C ASP A 382 0.55 40.03 -0.07
N ASP A 383 0.75 39.88 -1.37
CA ASP A 383 -0.11 40.41 -2.44
C ASP A 383 -1.25 39.46 -2.83
N GLY A 384 -1.29 38.25 -2.25
CA GLY A 384 -2.36 37.28 -2.46
C GLY A 384 -1.95 36.03 -3.27
N LEU A 385 -0.66 35.79 -3.50
CA LEU A 385 -0.17 34.52 -4.01
C LEU A 385 -0.09 33.48 -2.88
N VAL A 386 -0.43 32.23 -3.17
CA VAL A 386 -0.17 31.07 -2.32
C VAL A 386 0.51 30.00 -3.15
N VAL A 387 1.73 29.64 -2.77
CA VAL A 387 2.43 28.50 -3.38
C VAL A 387 2.19 27.25 -2.55
N ILE A 388 1.87 26.13 -3.22
CA ILE A 388 1.81 24.81 -2.60
C ILE A 388 2.74 23.87 -3.37
N GLY A 389 3.82 23.44 -2.72
CA GLY A 389 4.73 22.45 -3.26
C GLY A 389 4.18 21.04 -3.07
N VAL A 390 3.65 20.41 -4.11
CA VAL A 390 3.26 19.00 -4.08
C VAL A 390 4.51 18.14 -4.32
N HIS A 391 5.05 17.60 -3.23
CA HIS A 391 6.19 16.70 -3.30
C HIS A 391 5.71 15.29 -3.66
N THR A 392 5.80 14.93 -4.93
CA THR A 392 5.51 13.58 -5.42
C THR A 392 6.84 12.84 -5.63
N PRO A 393 7.11 11.74 -4.92
CA PRO A 393 8.42 11.08 -4.95
C PRO A 393 8.69 10.40 -6.29
N GLU A 394 9.91 10.50 -6.80
CA GLU A 394 10.39 9.69 -7.92
C GLU A 394 11.01 8.36 -7.44
N TYR A 395 11.69 8.40 -6.29
CA TYR A 395 12.34 7.25 -5.66
C TYR A 395 11.69 6.88 -4.32
N ALA A 396 11.87 5.63 -3.88
CA ALA A 396 11.33 5.15 -2.62
C ALA A 396 11.88 5.94 -1.41
N PHE A 397 13.15 6.35 -1.45
CA PHE A 397 13.76 7.14 -0.38
C PHE A 397 13.14 8.53 -0.23
N GLU A 398 12.46 9.05 -1.27
CA GLU A 398 11.80 10.36 -1.22
C GLU A 398 10.43 10.29 -0.54
N ARG A 399 9.93 9.09 -0.23
CA ARG A 399 8.72 8.90 0.59
C ARG A 399 8.96 9.15 2.08
N GLU A 400 10.22 9.19 2.48
CA GLU A 400 10.61 9.37 3.87
C GLU A 400 10.58 10.85 4.24
N THR A 401 9.66 11.24 5.13
CA THR A 401 9.38 12.64 5.45
C THR A 401 10.61 13.42 5.92
N ARG A 402 11.53 12.83 6.70
CA ARG A 402 12.76 13.53 7.12
C ARG A 402 13.63 13.95 5.92
N ASN A 403 13.68 13.13 4.87
CA ASN A 403 14.47 13.42 3.68
C ASN A 403 13.85 14.59 2.90
N VAL A 404 12.51 14.64 2.84
CA VAL A 404 11.77 15.76 2.21
C VAL A 404 11.99 17.05 2.99
N VAL A 405 11.93 17.01 4.33
CA VAL A 405 12.23 18.17 5.19
C VAL A 405 13.65 18.68 4.96
N ASP A 406 14.64 17.78 4.94
CA ASP A 406 16.04 18.15 4.68
C ASP A 406 16.22 18.72 3.27
N GLY A 407 15.54 18.15 2.27
CA GLY A 407 15.53 18.62 0.89
C GLY A 407 14.91 20.01 0.75
N ALA A 408 13.70 20.21 1.28
CA ALA A 408 13.00 21.48 1.30
C ALA A 408 13.85 22.58 1.95
N LYS A 409 14.50 22.27 3.08
CA LYS A 409 15.39 23.20 3.77
C LYS A 409 16.62 23.58 2.92
N ARG A 410 17.26 22.61 2.25
CA ARG A 410 18.41 22.89 1.37
C ARG A 410 18.03 23.79 0.19
N LEU A 411 16.81 23.64 -0.32
CA LEU A 411 16.29 24.42 -1.45
C LEU A 411 15.63 25.75 -1.03
N GLY A 412 15.59 26.06 0.28
CA GLY A 412 14.99 27.30 0.76
C GLY A 412 13.46 27.33 0.67
N ILE A 413 12.80 26.17 0.58
CA ILE A 413 11.35 26.07 0.50
C ILE A 413 10.74 26.35 1.89
N THR A 414 10.05 27.48 1.99
CA THR A 414 9.30 27.90 3.19
C THR A 414 7.79 27.87 3.01
N TYR A 415 7.31 27.80 1.76
CA TYR A 415 5.90 27.65 1.45
C TYR A 415 5.37 26.26 1.85
N PRO A 416 4.04 26.10 2.01
CA PRO A 416 3.38 24.83 2.28
C PRO A 416 3.81 23.70 1.34
N VAL A 417 4.14 22.54 1.89
CA VAL A 417 4.50 21.34 1.11
C VAL A 417 3.54 20.20 1.43
N ALA A 418 2.92 19.65 0.39
CA ALA A 418 2.03 18.49 0.47
C ALA A 418 2.79 17.24 0.01
N GLN A 419 3.04 16.28 0.90
CA GLN A 419 3.75 15.05 0.55
C GLN A 419 2.78 14.01 -0.05
N ASP A 420 2.88 13.77 -1.36
CA ASP A 420 1.98 12.92 -2.15
C ASP A 420 2.61 11.55 -2.44
N ASN A 421 2.83 10.71 -1.42
CA ASN A 421 3.54 9.43 -1.60
C ASN A 421 2.74 8.39 -2.39
N SER A 422 1.42 8.59 -2.48
CA SER A 422 0.48 7.72 -3.19
C SER A 422 0.20 8.15 -4.63
N TYR A 423 0.78 9.26 -5.10
CA TYR A 423 0.53 9.88 -6.41
C TYR A 423 -0.93 10.30 -6.62
N ALA A 424 -1.72 10.44 -5.55
CA ALA A 424 -3.15 10.69 -5.66
C ALA A 424 -3.42 12.10 -6.20
N THR A 425 -2.65 13.10 -5.75
CA THR A 425 -2.74 14.47 -6.28
C THR A 425 -2.10 14.56 -7.66
N TRP A 426 -0.93 13.95 -7.86
CA TRP A 426 -0.28 13.83 -9.17
C TRP A 426 -1.23 13.29 -10.25
N THR A 427 -1.95 12.21 -9.95
CA THR A 427 -2.94 11.61 -10.85
C THR A 427 -4.18 12.48 -11.03
N ALA A 428 -4.68 13.13 -9.97
CA ALA A 428 -5.80 14.05 -10.08
C ALA A 428 -5.50 15.21 -11.05
N TYR A 429 -4.28 15.75 -10.99
CA TYR A 429 -3.80 16.82 -11.88
C TYR A 429 -3.34 16.34 -13.26
N ARG A 430 -3.43 15.03 -13.53
CA ARG A 430 -2.95 14.41 -14.77
C ARG A 430 -1.49 14.77 -15.09
N ASN A 431 -0.67 14.97 -14.06
CA ASN A 431 0.71 15.38 -14.24
C ASN A 431 1.55 14.21 -14.77
N ARG A 432 2.65 14.55 -15.45
CA ARG A 432 3.55 13.57 -16.10
C ARG A 432 5.02 13.87 -15.91
N TYR A 433 5.38 15.05 -15.42
CA TYR A 433 6.76 15.53 -15.40
C TYR A 433 7.11 16.23 -14.09
N TRP A 434 8.41 16.24 -13.79
CA TRP A 434 9.04 17.03 -12.75
C TRP A 434 10.02 18.03 -13.41
N PRO A 435 9.96 19.33 -13.09
CA PRO A 435 8.89 20.00 -12.35
C PRO A 435 7.60 20.14 -13.18
N ALA A 436 6.50 20.52 -12.53
CA ALA A 436 5.30 21.01 -13.21
C ALA A 436 4.55 22.02 -12.36
N HIS A 437 4.04 23.07 -13.01
CA HIS A 437 3.31 24.16 -12.39
C HIS A 437 1.86 24.23 -12.92
N TYR A 438 0.91 24.44 -12.01
CA TYR A 438 -0.48 24.72 -12.35
C TYR A 438 -0.89 26.03 -11.66
N LEU A 439 -1.17 27.05 -12.47
CA LEU A 439 -1.55 28.38 -11.98
C LEU A 439 -3.07 28.49 -11.91
N ILE A 440 -3.57 28.85 -10.73
CA ILE A 440 -4.99 28.89 -10.39
C ILE A 440 -5.36 30.32 -10.01
N ASP A 441 -6.45 30.85 -10.56
CA ASP A 441 -6.93 32.19 -10.22
C ASP A 441 -7.74 32.25 -8.92
N ALA A 442 -8.10 33.47 -8.50
CA ALA A 442 -8.92 33.74 -7.32
C ALA A 442 -10.30 33.06 -7.32
N THR A 443 -10.81 32.62 -8.48
CA THR A 443 -12.09 31.91 -8.57
C THR A 443 -11.94 30.40 -8.39
N GLY A 444 -10.70 29.89 -8.39
CA GLY A 444 -10.36 28.47 -8.31
C GLY A 444 -10.23 27.77 -9.67
N GLN A 445 -10.09 28.54 -10.76
CA GLN A 445 -9.95 28.00 -12.12
C GLN A 445 -8.48 27.90 -12.50
N VAL A 446 -8.08 26.80 -13.14
CA VAL A 446 -6.73 26.64 -13.71
C VAL A 446 -6.61 27.50 -14.96
N ARG A 447 -5.62 28.39 -14.96
CA ARG A 447 -5.40 29.39 -16.03
C ARG A 447 -4.11 29.16 -16.82
N GLN A 448 -3.21 28.34 -16.30
CA GLN A 448 -1.99 27.93 -17.01
C GLN A 448 -1.55 26.55 -16.50
N VAL A 449 -1.01 25.75 -17.41
CA VAL A 449 -0.28 24.52 -17.09
C VAL A 449 1.11 24.62 -17.71
N SER A 450 2.15 24.41 -16.92
CA SER A 450 3.53 24.38 -17.39
C SER A 450 4.21 23.11 -16.87
N GLN A 451 4.43 22.13 -17.74
CA GLN A 451 5.10 20.88 -17.43
C GLN A 451 6.50 20.89 -18.03
N GLY A 452 7.49 20.55 -17.21
CA GLY A 452 8.91 20.65 -17.53
C GLY A 452 9.56 21.91 -16.96
N GLU A 453 10.88 22.00 -17.12
CA GLU A 453 11.70 23.13 -16.69
C GLU A 453 11.59 24.32 -17.66
N GLY A 454 11.73 25.54 -17.15
CA GLY A 454 11.69 26.79 -17.92
C GLY A 454 10.33 27.51 -17.89
N GLY A 455 10.18 28.53 -18.74
CA GLY A 455 8.95 29.32 -18.84
C GLY A 455 8.71 30.27 -17.66
N TYR A 456 9.77 30.61 -16.91
CA TYR A 456 9.68 31.36 -15.66
C TYR A 456 9.14 32.78 -15.87
N GLU A 457 9.70 33.52 -16.82
CA GLU A 457 9.28 34.89 -17.13
C GLU A 457 7.79 34.93 -17.55
N GLN A 458 7.36 33.96 -18.36
CA GLN A 458 5.97 33.87 -18.82
C GLN A 458 5.04 33.57 -17.64
N THR A 459 5.38 32.57 -16.82
CA THR A 459 4.60 32.19 -15.64
C THR A 459 4.48 33.34 -14.64
N GLU A 460 5.57 34.06 -14.38
CA GLU A 460 5.56 35.22 -13.48
C GLU A 460 4.65 36.34 -14.00
N LYS A 461 4.69 36.66 -15.29
CA LYS A 461 3.79 37.65 -15.90
C LYS A 461 2.31 37.27 -15.71
N LEU A 462 1.98 35.99 -15.84
CA LEU A 462 0.62 35.50 -15.62
C LEU A 462 0.23 35.53 -14.14
N ILE A 463 1.14 35.20 -13.21
CA ILE A 463 0.94 35.37 -11.76
C ILE A 463 0.57 36.83 -11.46
N ARG A 464 1.39 37.78 -11.95
CA ARG A 464 1.18 39.22 -11.73
C ARG A 464 -0.13 39.72 -12.32
N THR A 465 -0.53 39.19 -13.48
CA THR A 465 -1.81 39.49 -14.12
C THR A 465 -2.96 39.01 -13.23
N LEU A 466 -2.93 37.76 -12.78
CA LEU A 466 -3.98 37.19 -11.92
C LEU A 466 -4.07 37.88 -10.55
N LEU A 467 -2.95 38.34 -9.99
CA LEU A 467 -2.96 39.11 -8.74
C LEU A 467 -3.67 40.46 -8.91
N LYS A 468 -3.44 41.15 -10.03
CA LYS A 468 -4.17 42.38 -10.38
C LYS A 468 -5.64 42.12 -10.70
N ASP A 469 -5.96 41.01 -11.34
CA ASP A 469 -7.35 40.61 -11.59
C ASP A 469 -8.09 40.33 -10.26
N ALA A 470 -7.41 39.72 -9.29
CA ALA A 470 -7.96 39.43 -7.96
C ALA A 470 -8.10 40.70 -7.10
N ASN A 471 -7.13 41.62 -7.18
CA ASN A 471 -7.15 42.92 -6.50
C ASN A 471 -6.63 44.03 -7.43
N PRO A 472 -7.52 44.77 -8.12
CA PRO A 472 -7.10 45.83 -9.05
C PRO A 472 -6.31 46.99 -8.42
N SER A 473 -6.30 47.09 -7.09
CA SER A 473 -5.57 48.12 -6.34
C SER A 473 -4.22 47.66 -5.79
N VAL A 474 -3.84 46.41 -6.02
CA VAL A 474 -2.55 45.86 -5.53
C VAL A 474 -1.37 46.54 -6.23
N ASP A 475 -0.38 46.96 -5.45
CA ASP A 475 0.87 47.52 -5.96
C ASP A 475 1.95 46.44 -5.87
N LEU A 476 2.18 45.75 -6.99
CA LEU A 476 3.13 44.63 -7.03
C LEU A 476 4.57 45.15 -7.10
N PRO A 477 5.53 44.48 -6.44
CA PRO A 477 6.95 44.78 -6.59
C PRO A 477 7.43 44.59 -8.04
N ALA A 478 8.68 44.95 -8.32
CA ALA A 478 9.32 44.61 -9.59
C ALA A 478 9.39 43.09 -9.79
N GLU A 479 9.44 42.65 -11.05
CA GLU A 479 9.61 41.22 -11.39
C GLU A 479 10.89 40.65 -10.78
N THR A 480 10.83 39.40 -10.36
CA THR A 480 11.95 38.71 -9.72
C THR A 480 13.11 38.56 -10.69
N GLN A 481 14.33 38.76 -10.20
CA GLN A 481 15.55 38.76 -11.01
C GLN A 481 16.36 37.49 -10.76
N VAL A 482 15.70 36.33 -10.87
CA VAL A 482 16.37 35.02 -10.77
C VAL A 482 16.89 34.65 -12.16
N GLY A 483 18.20 34.38 -12.26
CA GLY A 483 18.81 33.98 -13.52
C GLY A 483 18.28 32.63 -14.00
N ASP A 484 17.79 32.57 -15.23
CA ASP A 484 17.34 31.32 -15.84
C ASP A 484 18.55 30.45 -16.21
N THR A 485 18.71 29.36 -15.48
CA THR A 485 19.76 28.36 -15.69
C THR A 485 19.25 27.12 -16.43
N THR A 486 18.09 27.19 -17.09
CA THR A 486 17.54 26.08 -17.87
C THR A 486 18.53 25.73 -18.99
N PRO A 487 18.96 24.46 -19.10
CA PRO A 487 19.89 24.05 -20.15
C PRO A 487 19.28 24.32 -21.54
N GLN A 488 20.07 24.93 -22.43
CA GLN A 488 19.66 25.24 -23.80
C GLN A 488 20.33 24.25 -24.76
N GLY A 489 19.54 23.59 -25.60
CA GLY A 489 20.02 22.67 -26.63
C GLY A 489 19.84 21.20 -26.27
N ASP A 490 20.43 20.33 -27.10
CA ASP A 490 20.47 18.89 -26.87
C ASP A 490 21.51 18.59 -25.79
N ILE A 491 21.09 17.87 -24.75
CA ILE A 491 21.94 17.40 -23.66
C ILE A 491 21.67 15.92 -23.40
N THR A 492 22.62 15.23 -22.77
CA THR A 492 22.42 13.83 -22.38
C THR A 492 21.09 13.68 -21.60
N PRO A 493 20.18 12.79 -22.02
CA PRO A 493 18.97 12.50 -21.27
C PRO A 493 19.28 11.91 -19.90
N GLU A 494 18.37 12.04 -18.93
CA GLU A 494 18.57 11.44 -17.61
C GLU A 494 18.84 9.93 -17.69
N THR A 495 19.91 9.52 -17.03
CA THR A 495 20.46 8.17 -17.10
C THR A 495 20.05 7.40 -15.85
N PHE A 496 18.91 6.72 -15.91
CA PHE A 496 18.44 5.88 -14.80
C PHE A 496 19.20 4.56 -14.72
N LEU A 497 19.60 4.17 -13.50
CA LEU A 497 20.20 2.88 -13.20
C LEU A 497 19.18 1.88 -12.63
N SER A 498 17.90 2.24 -12.54
CA SER A 498 16.84 1.29 -12.20
C SER A 498 16.59 0.32 -13.36
N VAL A 499 16.45 -0.98 -13.05
CA VAL A 499 16.20 -2.02 -14.05
C VAL A 499 14.95 -1.76 -14.89
N SER A 500 13.93 -1.06 -14.36
CA SER A 500 12.70 -0.77 -15.12
C SER A 500 12.71 0.53 -15.90
N LYS A 501 13.55 1.50 -15.49
CA LYS A 501 13.61 2.84 -16.10
C LYS A 501 14.86 3.07 -16.96
N HIS A 502 15.85 2.16 -16.93
CA HIS A 502 17.08 2.33 -17.69
C HIS A 502 16.81 2.58 -19.18
N ARG A 503 17.51 3.57 -19.76
CA ARG A 503 17.40 3.91 -21.19
C ARG A 503 18.72 3.79 -21.94
N ASN A 504 19.80 4.21 -21.31
CA ASN A 504 21.12 4.39 -21.91
C ASN A 504 22.22 3.72 -21.09
N VAL A 505 21.89 2.58 -20.48
CA VAL A 505 22.88 1.65 -19.95
C VAL A 505 23.42 0.81 -21.12
N ASP A 506 24.74 0.74 -21.25
CA ASP A 506 25.41 -0.08 -22.26
C ASP A 506 25.49 -1.55 -21.81
N GLY A 507 24.99 -2.46 -22.64
CA GLY A 507 24.92 -3.90 -22.37
C GLY A 507 23.58 -4.41 -21.83
N ASP A 508 23.51 -5.72 -21.57
CA ASP A 508 22.33 -6.36 -20.98
C ASP A 508 22.20 -5.99 -19.50
N TYR A 509 21.05 -5.42 -19.14
CA TYR A 509 20.78 -4.91 -17.80
C TYR A 509 19.57 -5.60 -17.15
N GLN A 510 19.84 -6.42 -16.13
CA GLN A 510 18.82 -7.18 -15.41
C GLN A 510 18.95 -6.97 -13.90
N GLU A 511 17.91 -7.36 -13.16
CA GLU A 511 17.92 -7.36 -11.69
C GLU A 511 18.80 -8.50 -11.17
N GLY A 512 19.53 -8.22 -10.10
CA GLY A 512 20.35 -9.20 -9.39
C GLY A 512 21.82 -8.81 -9.32
N GLU A 513 22.63 -9.74 -8.83
CA GLU A 513 24.08 -9.56 -8.79
C GLU A 513 24.69 -9.93 -10.14
N PHE A 514 25.57 -9.07 -10.65
CA PHE A 514 26.35 -9.35 -11.85
C PHE A 514 27.74 -8.73 -11.75
N SER A 515 28.63 -9.12 -12.66
CA SER A 515 29.93 -8.50 -12.82
C SER A 515 30.15 -8.16 -14.28
N ALA A 516 30.66 -6.96 -14.54
CA ALA A 516 30.90 -6.45 -15.88
C ALA A 516 32.34 -5.93 -16.02
N THR A 517 32.82 -5.81 -17.24
CA THR A 517 34.08 -5.13 -17.56
C THR A 517 33.75 -3.91 -18.40
N LEU A 518 34.37 -2.77 -18.10
CA LEU A 518 34.17 -1.55 -18.88
C LEU A 518 34.56 -1.80 -20.35
N PRO A 519 33.69 -1.48 -21.30
CA PRO A 519 33.99 -1.67 -22.71
C PRO A 519 35.14 -0.76 -23.13
N ALA A 520 35.94 -1.23 -24.10
CA ALA A 520 37.02 -0.45 -24.68
C ALA A 520 36.50 0.69 -25.56
N ASP A 521 35.36 0.47 -26.22
CA ASP A 521 34.64 1.45 -27.04
C ASP A 521 33.22 1.57 -26.49
N GLN A 522 32.83 2.77 -26.07
CA GLN A 522 31.56 3.06 -25.42
C GLN A 522 30.82 4.13 -26.24
N LYS A 523 29.54 3.91 -26.50
CA LYS A 523 28.71 4.86 -27.25
C LYS A 523 28.60 6.20 -26.50
N PRO A 524 28.45 7.34 -27.20
CA PRO A 524 28.10 8.61 -26.56
C PRO A 524 26.81 8.48 -25.75
N ASP A 525 26.67 9.29 -24.70
CA ASP A 525 25.45 9.38 -23.88
C ASP A 525 25.01 8.09 -23.21
N THR A 526 25.98 7.24 -22.87
CA THR A 526 25.69 5.97 -22.19
C THR A 526 26.48 5.83 -20.89
N VAL A 527 25.96 4.97 -20.01
CA VAL A 527 26.69 4.51 -18.83
C VAL A 527 27.07 3.04 -18.98
N ALA A 528 28.31 2.71 -18.67
CA ALA A 528 28.83 1.34 -18.67
C ALA A 528 29.28 0.93 -17.26
N PHE A 529 29.10 -0.36 -16.96
CA PHE A 529 29.42 -0.96 -15.67
C PHE A 529 30.78 -1.69 -15.71
N GLY A 530 31.55 -1.56 -14.63
CA GLY A 530 32.75 -2.34 -14.36
C GLY A 530 32.75 -2.88 -12.94
N GLY A 531 33.32 -4.07 -12.73
CA GLY A 531 33.34 -4.75 -11.44
C GLY A 531 31.99 -5.37 -11.05
N THR A 532 31.84 -5.71 -9.78
CA THR A 532 30.63 -6.34 -9.24
C THR A 532 29.58 -5.31 -8.81
N TRP A 533 28.32 -5.58 -9.18
CA TRP A 533 27.16 -4.74 -8.87
C TRP A 533 25.95 -5.59 -8.47
N THR A 534 25.07 -5.03 -7.66
CA THR A 534 23.75 -5.58 -7.40
C THR A 534 22.68 -4.57 -7.82
N THR A 535 21.87 -4.92 -8.81
CA THR A 535 20.86 -4.02 -9.39
C THR A 535 19.45 -4.39 -9.00
N ASP A 536 18.61 -3.38 -8.84
CA ASP A 536 17.22 -3.50 -8.46
C ASP A 536 16.34 -2.48 -9.22
N TYR A 537 15.08 -2.34 -8.78
CA TYR A 537 14.12 -1.41 -9.38
C TYR A 537 14.30 0.04 -8.91
N GLN A 538 15.29 0.34 -8.08
CA GLN A 538 15.65 1.68 -7.63
C GLN A 538 16.96 2.15 -8.26
N GLY A 539 17.97 1.28 -8.37
CA GLY A 539 19.29 1.64 -8.88
C GLY A 539 20.28 0.48 -8.86
N ALA A 540 21.57 0.82 -8.75
CA ALA A 540 22.68 -0.12 -8.72
C ALA A 540 23.53 0.07 -7.46
N THR A 541 23.71 -0.99 -6.68
CA THR A 541 24.53 -0.99 -5.45
C THR A 541 25.92 -1.53 -5.73
N ALA A 542 26.94 -0.79 -5.30
CA ALA A 542 28.34 -1.07 -5.56
C ALA A 542 28.87 -2.28 -4.77
N GLY A 543 29.55 -3.20 -5.47
CA GLY A 543 30.44 -4.21 -4.90
C GLY A 543 31.81 -3.64 -4.51
N ALA A 544 32.80 -4.52 -4.29
CA ALA A 544 34.12 -4.11 -3.80
C ALA A 544 35.02 -3.45 -4.87
N ASP A 545 34.82 -3.81 -6.13
CA ASP A 545 35.59 -3.40 -7.31
C ASP A 545 34.76 -2.57 -8.31
N ALA A 546 33.60 -2.08 -7.85
CA ALA A 546 32.61 -1.37 -8.64
C ALA A 546 33.17 -0.10 -9.31
N ARG A 547 32.87 0.07 -10.60
CA ARG A 547 33.16 1.23 -11.43
C ARG A 547 31.97 1.54 -12.34
N LEU A 548 31.68 2.81 -12.57
CA LEU A 548 30.78 3.28 -13.61
C LEU A 548 31.52 4.26 -14.51
N ARG A 549 31.36 4.11 -15.83
CA ARG A 549 31.85 5.09 -16.80
C ARG A 549 30.69 5.70 -17.55
N LEU A 550 30.54 7.01 -17.43
CA LEU A 550 29.55 7.80 -18.13
C LEU A 550 30.23 8.59 -19.25
N THR A 551 29.80 8.39 -20.48
CA THR A 551 30.05 9.31 -21.60
C THR A 551 28.87 10.29 -21.67
N TYR A 552 29.14 11.59 -21.79
CA TYR A 552 28.09 12.61 -21.72
C TYR A 552 28.39 13.81 -22.62
N HIS A 553 27.35 14.58 -22.94
CA HIS A 553 27.42 15.95 -23.44
C HIS A 553 26.52 16.86 -22.60
N ALA A 554 27.13 17.65 -21.72
CA ALA A 554 26.43 18.54 -20.78
C ALA A 554 27.38 19.61 -20.23
N ALA A 555 26.85 20.65 -19.62
CA ALA A 555 27.65 21.63 -18.87
C ALA A 555 27.83 21.18 -17.42
N VAL A 556 26.80 20.57 -16.84
CA VAL A 556 26.77 20.06 -15.47
C VAL A 556 26.41 18.58 -15.50
N VAL A 557 27.11 17.78 -14.69
CA VAL A 557 26.79 16.36 -14.47
C VAL A 557 26.67 16.12 -12.98
N GLN A 558 25.58 15.51 -12.55
CA GLN A 558 25.39 15.05 -11.18
C GLN A 558 25.10 13.56 -11.14
N ALA A 559 25.42 12.93 -10.01
CA ALA A 559 24.99 11.58 -9.70
C ALA A 559 24.09 11.60 -8.46
N VAL A 560 22.93 10.95 -8.55
CA VAL A 560 22.06 10.71 -7.40
C VAL A 560 22.58 9.47 -6.68
N LEU A 561 23.11 9.67 -5.47
CA LEU A 561 23.78 8.63 -4.69
C LEU A 561 23.19 8.52 -3.29
N GLY A 562 23.22 7.31 -2.74
CA GLY A 562 22.80 7.00 -1.37
C GLY A 562 23.71 5.98 -0.70
N GLY A 563 23.50 5.78 0.60
CA GLY A 563 24.34 4.92 1.44
C GLY A 563 25.40 5.70 2.21
N SER A 564 26.46 5.01 2.63
CA SER A 564 27.59 5.62 3.34
C SER A 564 28.90 5.09 2.77
N GLY A 565 29.80 5.99 2.40
CA GLY A 565 31.08 5.62 1.82
C GLY A 565 31.74 6.75 1.04
N THR A 566 32.67 6.41 0.16
CA THR A 566 33.39 7.35 -0.71
C THR A 566 33.22 6.98 -2.16
N VAL A 567 33.33 7.97 -3.04
CA VAL A 567 33.30 7.78 -4.50
C VAL A 567 34.48 8.52 -5.08
N ASP A 568 35.45 7.79 -5.64
CA ASP A 568 36.50 8.44 -6.42
C ASP A 568 35.96 8.79 -7.80
N VAL A 569 36.22 10.00 -8.27
CA VAL A 569 35.69 10.58 -9.51
C VAL A 569 36.86 10.96 -10.39
N ILE A 570 36.93 10.42 -11.60
CA ILE A 570 37.94 10.73 -12.61
C ILE A 570 37.23 11.37 -13.79
N ARG A 571 37.66 12.57 -14.17
CA ARG A 571 37.07 13.33 -15.28
C ARG A 571 38.04 13.36 -16.45
N ARG A 572 37.53 13.09 -17.65
CA ARG A 572 38.30 13.12 -18.89
C ARG A 572 37.59 14.00 -19.91
N ASP A 573 38.37 14.72 -20.72
CA ASP A 573 37.85 15.47 -21.85
C ASP A 573 37.46 14.56 -23.03
N ALA A 574 36.96 15.15 -24.12
CA ALA A 574 36.60 14.43 -25.34
C ALA A 574 37.76 13.67 -26.00
N ASN A 575 39.02 14.02 -25.70
CA ASN A 575 40.21 13.31 -26.19
C ASN A 575 40.68 12.19 -25.24
N GLY A 576 39.98 11.99 -24.12
CA GLY A 576 40.31 11.00 -23.09
C GLY A 576 41.41 11.44 -22.13
N ALA A 577 41.89 12.68 -22.20
CA ALA A 577 42.89 13.22 -21.29
C ALA A 577 42.28 13.46 -19.91
N GLU A 578 42.96 13.04 -18.84
CA GLU A 578 42.50 13.26 -17.47
C GLU A 578 42.57 14.74 -17.14
N VAL A 579 41.40 15.33 -16.84
CA VAL A 579 41.25 16.75 -16.48
C VAL A 579 41.38 16.92 -14.98
N SER A 580 40.80 16.02 -14.20
CA SER A 580 40.82 16.08 -12.74
C SER A 580 40.45 14.74 -12.09
N ARG A 581 40.79 14.62 -10.82
CA ARG A 581 40.48 13.48 -9.96
C ARG A 581 40.16 13.97 -8.55
N ASP A 582 38.98 13.63 -8.07
CA ASP A 582 38.51 14.00 -6.73
C ASP A 582 37.91 12.78 -6.01
N THR A 583 37.66 12.93 -4.72
CA THR A 583 36.89 11.96 -3.93
C THR A 583 35.70 12.67 -3.29
N VAL A 584 34.50 12.09 -3.45
CA VAL A 584 33.25 12.59 -2.88
C VAL A 584 32.85 11.70 -1.71
N GLU A 585 32.58 12.29 -0.54
CA GLU A 585 31.99 11.57 0.59
C GLU A 585 30.47 11.46 0.42
N VAL A 586 29.97 10.22 0.45
CA VAL A 586 28.54 9.92 0.39
C VAL A 586 28.05 9.59 1.80
N SER A 587 27.12 10.39 2.29
CA SER A 587 26.49 10.17 3.61
C SER A 587 25.15 10.90 3.71
N GLY A 588 24.36 10.53 4.72
CA GLY A 588 23.05 11.12 4.99
C GLY A 588 21.94 10.61 4.07
N SER A 589 20.89 11.43 3.89
CA SER A 589 19.80 11.14 2.96
C SER A 589 20.33 11.05 1.51
N PRO A 590 19.88 10.08 0.70
CA PRO A 590 20.23 10.06 -0.72
C PRO A 590 19.91 11.39 -1.40
N LYS A 591 20.84 11.89 -2.23
CA LYS A 591 20.77 13.21 -2.87
C LYS A 591 21.65 13.27 -4.12
N ALA A 592 21.51 14.33 -4.90
CA ALA A 592 22.39 14.63 -6.03
C ALA A 592 23.75 15.15 -5.54
N TYR A 593 24.82 14.67 -6.17
CA TYR A 593 26.19 15.12 -5.98
C TYR A 593 26.73 15.62 -7.31
N THR A 594 27.16 16.88 -7.36
CA THR A 594 27.76 17.46 -8.56
C THR A 594 29.11 16.81 -8.83
N LEU A 595 29.21 16.17 -9.99
CA LEU A 595 30.44 15.55 -10.47
C LEU A 595 31.17 16.51 -11.40
N VAL A 596 30.48 17.12 -12.37
CA VAL A 596 31.06 18.08 -13.32
C VAL A 596 30.29 19.39 -13.21
N GLU A 597 31.02 20.50 -13.24
CA GLU A 597 30.44 21.84 -13.29
C GLU A 597 31.18 22.67 -14.34
N GLY A 598 30.43 23.24 -15.28
CA GLY A 598 30.95 23.96 -16.43
C GLY A 598 29.95 25.00 -16.92
N SER A 599 30.43 25.95 -17.72
CA SER A 599 29.60 27.07 -18.21
C SER A 599 29.06 26.87 -19.63
N LYS A 600 29.43 25.77 -20.30
CA LYS A 600 29.05 25.45 -21.68
C LYS A 600 28.90 23.93 -21.81
N VAL A 601 27.95 23.50 -22.64
CA VAL A 601 27.79 22.09 -23.02
C VAL A 601 29.07 21.60 -23.70
N ALA A 602 29.63 20.51 -23.18
CA ALA A 602 30.82 19.87 -23.73
C ALA A 602 30.71 18.35 -23.60
N GLU A 603 31.36 17.65 -24.53
CA GLU A 603 31.52 16.20 -24.46
C GLU A 603 32.63 15.83 -23.47
N GLY A 604 32.42 14.76 -22.73
CA GLY A 604 33.42 14.25 -21.79
C GLY A 604 33.09 12.85 -21.28
N THR A 605 34.00 12.35 -20.44
CA THR A 605 33.80 11.07 -19.73
C THR A 605 34.03 11.27 -18.24
N VAL A 606 33.12 10.75 -17.42
CA VAL A 606 33.27 10.66 -15.98
C VAL A 606 33.31 9.18 -15.59
N GLU A 607 34.39 8.76 -14.95
CA GLU A 607 34.46 7.44 -14.32
C GLU A 607 34.35 7.61 -12.80
N ILE A 608 33.40 6.90 -12.18
CA ILE A 608 33.24 6.87 -10.72
C ILE A 608 33.53 5.48 -10.16
N ALA A 609 34.18 5.46 -9.01
CA ALA A 609 34.55 4.28 -8.25
C ALA A 609 33.92 4.33 -6.84
N PRO A 610 32.65 3.96 -6.70
CA PRO A 610 31.99 3.95 -5.40
C PRO A 610 32.50 2.81 -4.50
N SER A 611 32.67 3.10 -3.22
CA SER A 611 32.94 2.09 -2.20
C SER A 611 31.75 1.14 -2.03
N LYS A 612 32.02 -0.10 -1.62
CA LYS A 612 31.00 -1.13 -1.40
C LYS A 612 29.83 -0.63 -0.55
N GLY A 613 28.61 -0.83 -1.05
CA GLY A 613 27.37 -0.46 -0.36
C GLY A 613 26.84 0.94 -0.70
N VAL A 614 27.59 1.77 -1.43
CA VAL A 614 27.03 2.98 -2.04
C VAL A 614 26.10 2.57 -3.18
N GLN A 615 24.90 3.15 -3.21
CA GLN A 615 23.91 2.93 -4.26
C GLN A 615 23.85 4.14 -5.18
N ALA A 616 23.92 3.90 -6.48
CA ALA A 616 23.74 4.91 -7.52
C ALA A 616 22.35 4.75 -8.16
N PHE A 617 21.60 5.84 -8.26
CA PHE A 617 20.22 5.84 -8.75
C PHE A 617 20.13 6.33 -10.20
N SER A 618 20.70 7.51 -10.48
CA SER A 618 20.75 8.08 -11.82
C SER A 618 21.94 9.03 -12.00
N PHE A 619 22.24 9.37 -13.25
CA PHE A 619 22.98 10.59 -13.59
C PHE A 619 22.04 11.60 -14.21
N THR A 620 22.17 12.85 -13.78
CA THR A 620 21.36 13.98 -14.22
C THR A 620 22.25 15.10 -14.76
N PHE A 621 21.68 15.93 -15.63
CA PHE A 621 22.45 16.83 -16.48
C PHE A 621 21.92 18.27 -16.42
N GLY A 622 22.79 19.22 -16.75
CA GLY A 622 22.49 20.65 -16.79
C GLY A 622 23.38 21.42 -17.73
#